data_AF-A0A929YCT1-F1
#
_entry.id   AF-A0A929YCT1-F1
#
_cell.length_a   1.000
_cell.length_b   1.000
_cell.length_c   1.000
_cell.angle_alpha   90.00
_cell.angle_beta   90.00
_cell.angle_gamma   90.00
#
_symmetry.space_group_name_H-M   'P 1'
#
loop_
_entity.id
_entity.type
_entity.pdbx_description
1 polymer ?
#
loop_
_entity_poly.entity_id
_entity_poly.type
_entity_poly.pdbx_seq_one_letter_code
_entity_poly.pdbx_strand_id
1 'polypeptide(L)' 'MGLFFEDRSEAAYRRAAEAVQRGDATREQRDMNDRAARQMGRMGNDARAAQKGELKK' A
#
# COMPACT_ATOMS: atom_id res chain seq x y z
N MET A 1 -5.22 0.00 25.19
CA MET A 1 -5.72 0.97 24.19
C MET A 1 -4.77 0.92 23.00
N GLY A 2 -5.13 0.43 21.80
CA GLY A 2 -4.18 0.48 20.67
C GLY A 2 -4.51 -0.23 19.36
N LEU A 3 -5.52 -1.11 19.29
CA LEU A 3 -5.68 -2.02 18.14
C LEU A 3 -6.49 -1.48 16.94
N PHE A 4 -7.08 -0.28 17.02
CA PHE A 4 -8.01 0.20 15.97
C PHE A 4 -7.40 1.14 14.92
N PHE A 5 -6.23 1.73 15.19
CA PHE A 5 -5.59 2.69 14.26
C PHE A 5 -4.65 1.99 13.26
N GLU A 6 -4.01 0.90 13.68
CA GLU A 6 -3.05 0.15 12.87
C GLU A 6 -3.77 -0.58 11.72
N ASP A 7 -4.91 -1.22 12.00
CA ASP A 7 -5.68 -2.01 11.03
C ASP A 7 -6.28 -1.16 9.89
N ARG A 8 -6.82 0.03 10.20
CA ARG A 8 -7.32 0.95 9.16
C ARG A 8 -6.20 1.45 8.25
N SER A 9 -5.02 1.69 8.82
CA SER A 9 -3.88 2.21 8.07
C SER A 9 -3.30 1.14 7.16
N GLU A 10 -3.10 -0.09 7.65
CA GLU A 10 -2.66 -1.22 6.83
C GLU A 10 -3.65 -1.56 5.72
N ALA A 11 -4.95 -1.61 6.02
CA ALA A 11 -5.97 -1.85 5.02
C ALA A 11 -6.03 -0.74 3.95
N ALA A 12 -5.84 0.52 4.35
CA ALA A 12 -5.79 1.64 3.41
C ALA A 12 -4.55 1.55 2.49
N TYR A 13 -3.36 1.27 3.05
CA TYR A 13 -2.14 1.10 2.28
C TYR A 13 -2.19 -0.12 1.36
N ARG A 14 -2.79 -1.23 1.81
CA ARG A 14 -2.99 -2.42 0.98
C ARG A 14 -3.95 -2.13 -0.17
N ARG A 15 -5.09 -1.49 0.07
CA ARG A 15 -6.02 -1.08 -1.01
C ARG A 15 -5.36 -0.13 -2.00
N ALA A 16 -4.55 0.80 -1.51
CA ALA A 16 -3.79 1.71 -2.36
C ALA A 16 -2.79 0.94 -3.23
N ALA A 17 -2.04 -0.01 -2.65
CA ALA A 17 -1.13 -0.89 -3.38
C ALA A 17 -1.86 -1.73 -4.42
N GLU A 18 -2.98 -2.35 -4.09
CA GLU A 18 -3.77 -3.12 -5.05
C GLU A 18 -4.34 -2.24 -6.17
N ALA A 19 -4.78 -1.02 -5.87
CA ALA A 19 -5.24 -0.09 -6.89
C ALA A 19 -4.09 0.35 -7.81
N VAL A 20 -2.89 0.56 -7.27
CA VAL A 20 -1.70 0.91 -8.04
C VAL A 20 -1.33 -0.24 -8.97
N GLN A 21 -1.34 -1.47 -8.45
CA GLN A 21 -1.07 -2.67 -9.24
C GLN A 21 -2.08 -2.86 -10.38
N ARG A 22 -3.37 -2.57 -10.13
CA ARG A 22 -4.42 -2.66 -11.15
C ARG A 22 -4.35 -1.55 -12.21
N GLY A 23 -3.58 -0.49 -11.97
CA GLY A 23 -3.52 0.69 -12.84
C GLY A 23 -4.65 1.71 -12.62
N ASP A 24 -5.63 1.39 -11.77
CA ASP A 24 -6.80 2.22 -11.44
C ASP A 24 -6.60 3.14 -10.21
N ALA A 25 -5.38 3.20 -9.67
CA ALA A 25 -5.11 4.05 -8.51
C ALA A 25 -5.30 5.53 -8.80
N THR A 26 -6.07 6.19 -7.93
CA THR A 26 -6.14 7.66 -7.87
C THR A 26 -4.79 8.25 -7.47
N ARG A 27 -4.62 9.56 -7.70
CA ARG A 27 -3.39 10.27 -7.32
C ARG A 27 -3.06 10.12 -5.83
N GLU A 28 -4.06 10.18 -4.95
CA GLU A 28 -3.88 9.95 -3.52
C GLU A 28 -3.45 8.51 -3.19
N GLN A 29 -3.99 7.51 -3.89
CA GLN A 29 -3.61 6.11 -3.68
C GLN A 29 -2.18 5.84 -4.15
N ARG A 30 -1.74 6.47 -5.24
CA ARG A 30 -0.33 6.44 -5.67
C ARG A 30 0.57 7.06 -4.61
N ASP A 31 0.21 8.25 -4.10
CA ASP A 31 1.00 8.94 -3.07
C ASP A 31 1.07 8.12 -1.76
N MET A 32 -0.05 7.51 -1.34
CA MET A 32 -0.06 6.57 -0.21
C MET A 32 0.83 5.36 -0.46
N ASN A 33 0.75 4.75 -1.65
CA ASN A 33 1.61 3.62 -1.99
C ASN A 33 3.10 4.04 -2.02
N ASP A 34 3.45 5.21 -2.55
CA ASP A 34 4.82 5.72 -2.55
C ASP A 34 5.34 5.97 -1.12
N ARG A 35 4.49 6.50 -0.23
CA ARG A 35 4.83 6.64 1.20
C ARG A 35 5.05 5.28 1.84
N ALA A 36 4.18 4.31 1.58
CA ALA A 36 4.36 2.94 2.06
C ALA A 36 5.64 2.31 1.51
N ALA A 37 5.93 2.49 0.21
CA ALA A 37 7.12 1.95 -0.46
C ALA A 37 8.44 2.49 0.13
N ARG A 38 8.40 3.65 0.80
CA ARG A 38 9.53 4.21 1.55
C ARG A 38 9.70 3.61 2.94
N GLN A 39 8.70 2.93 3.48
CA GLN A 39 8.79 2.28 4.78
C GLN A 39 9.60 0.97 4.69
N MET A 40 10.35 0.68 5.75
CA MET A 40 11.02 -0.60 5.94
C MET A 40 10.04 -1.61 6.51
N GLY A 41 10.09 -2.86 6.05
CA GLY A 41 9.19 -3.95 6.49
C GLY A 41 8.23 -4.42 5.41
N ARG A 42 7.23 -5.24 5.79
CA ARG A 42 6.32 -5.92 4.86
C ARG A 42 5.51 -4.93 4.02
N MET A 43 4.90 -3.93 4.66
CA MET A 43 4.09 -2.91 3.99
C MET A 43 4.84 -2.18 2.86
N GLY A 44 6.10 -1.83 3.08
CA GLY A 44 6.89 -1.19 2.02
C GLY A 44 7.34 -2.14 0.92
N ASN A 45 7.54 -3.42 1.25
CA ASN A 45 7.83 -4.43 0.25
C ASN A 45 6.62 -4.69 -0.65
N ASP A 46 5.44 -4.78 -0.04
CA ASP A 46 4.16 -4.90 -0.71
C ASP A 46 3.91 -3.68 -1.60
N ALA A 47 4.09 -2.48 -1.07
CA ALA A 47 3.91 -1.27 -1.86
C ALA A 47 4.83 -1.22 -3.10
N ARG A 48 6.10 -1.57 -2.96
CA ARG A 48 7.04 -1.68 -4.09
C ARG A 48 6.64 -2.78 -5.08
N ALA A 49 6.17 -3.93 -4.59
CA ALA A 49 5.69 -5.01 -5.43
C ALA A 49 4.45 -4.56 -6.24
N ALA A 50 3.54 -3.79 -5.64
CA ALA A 50 2.39 -3.21 -6.32
C ALA A 50 2.80 -2.28 -7.47
N GLN A 51 3.80 -1.42 -7.28
CA GLN A 51 4.31 -0.55 -8.36
C GLN A 51 4.88 -1.35 -9.53
N LYS A 52 5.46 -2.53 -9.25
CA LYS A 52 6.02 -3.44 -10.26
C LYS A 52 5.00 -4.40 -10.88
N GLY A 53 3.75 -4.40 -10.42
CA GLY A 53 2.76 -5.41 -10.83
C GLY A 53 2.90 -6.76 -10.10
N GLU A 54 3.84 -6.89 -9.17
CA GLU A 54 4.27 -8.13 -8.52
C GLU A 54 3.66 -8.35 -7.12
N LEU A 55 2.73 -7.51 -6.68
CA LEU A 55 2.04 -7.70 -5.41
C LEU A 55 1.30 -9.03 -5.45
N LYS A 56 1.80 -10.03 -4.71
CA LYS A 56 1.16 -11.34 -4.60
C LYS A 56 -0.05 -11.20 -3.68
N LYS A 57 -1.22 -11.64 -4.15
CA LYS A 57 -2.49 -11.58 -3.41
C LYS A 57 -2.40 -12.24 -2.04
#